data_AF-A0A7J9QVD6-F1
#
_entry.id   AF-A0A7J9QVD6-F1
#
_cell.length_a   1.000
_cell.length_b   1.000
_cell.length_c   1.000
_cell.angle_alpha   90.00
_cell.angle_beta   90.00
_cell.angle_gamma   90.00
#
_symmetry.space_group_name_H-M   'P 1'
#
loop_
_entity.id
_entity.type
_entity.pdbx_description
1 polymer ?
#
loop_
_entity_poly.entity_id
_entity_poly.type
_entity_poly.pdbx_seq_one_letter_code
_entity_poly.pdbx_strand_id
1 'polypeptide(L)'
;MDLKVHINNIHGSQMAAKITGNFKLDENEFRFTAIAFGRIGGQNIGAKLSQATETELKKLGYDVDEVIMKLQQNLLQGDLTVPEGLTKESFVDD
;
A
#
# COMPACT_ATOMS: atom_id res chain seq x y z
N MET A 1 -12.60 -0.17 10.22
CA MET A 1 -11.17 0.08 10.49
C MET A 1 -10.76 1.35 9.79
N ASP A 2 -10.27 2.36 10.52
CA ASP A 2 -9.70 3.58 9.94
C ASP A 2 -8.21 3.31 9.68
N LEU A 3 -7.84 3.20 8.41
CA LEU A 3 -6.47 2.89 7.98
C LEU A 3 -6.01 3.98 7.03
N LYS A 4 -5.00 4.75 7.44
CA LYS A 4 -4.48 5.88 6.65
C LYS A 4 -3.18 5.48 5.97
N VAL A 5 -3.15 5.53 4.66
CA VAL A 5 -1.99 5.11 3.86
C VAL A 5 -1.14 6.31 3.49
N HIS A 6 0.17 6.18 3.69
CA HIS A 6 1.18 7.09 3.19
C HIS A 6 2.17 6.34 2.31
N ILE A 7 2.33 6.78 1.08
CA ILE A 7 3.32 6.24 0.16
C ILE A 7 4.65 6.92 0.42
N ASN A 8 5.74 6.17 0.54
CA ASN A 8 7.07 6.76 0.68
C ASN A 8 7.80 6.79 -0.65
N ASN A 9 7.65 5.73 -1.44
CA ASN A 9 8.31 5.59 -2.73
C ASN A 9 7.55 4.64 -3.64
N ILE A 10 7.61 4.91 -4.95
CA ILE A 10 7.13 4.04 -6.01
C ILE A 10 8.26 3.87 -7.02
N HIS A 11 8.57 2.62 -7.36
CA HIS A 11 9.62 2.29 -8.32
C HIS A 11 9.13 1.23 -9.31
N GLY A 12 9.14 1.57 -10.60
CA GLY A 12 8.75 0.66 -11.68
C GLY A 12 8.16 1.41 -12.87
N SER A 13 7.46 0.70 -13.74
CA SER A 13 6.84 1.23 -14.97
C SER A 13 5.31 1.10 -14.93
N GLN A 14 4.65 1.54 -16.02
CA GLN A 14 3.20 1.35 -16.20
C GLN A 14 2.75 -0.12 -16.07
N MET A 15 3.59 -1.07 -16.44
CA MET A 15 3.23 -2.49 -16.39
C MET A 15 3.31 -3.07 -14.98
N ALA A 16 4.25 -2.59 -14.17
CA ALA A 16 4.57 -3.11 -12.86
C ALA A 16 5.30 -2.06 -12.01
N ALA A 17 4.78 -1.76 -10.82
CA ALA A 17 5.41 -0.85 -9.88
C ALA A 17 5.49 -1.45 -8.48
N LYS A 18 6.66 -1.37 -7.86
CA LYS A 18 6.85 -1.63 -6.44
C LYS A 18 6.55 -0.35 -5.66
N ILE A 19 5.64 -0.47 -4.71
CA ILE A 19 5.23 0.58 -3.80
C ILE A 19 5.79 0.24 -2.41
N THR A 20 6.40 1.22 -1.75
CA THR A 20 6.76 1.12 -0.34
C THR A 20 6.16 2.29 0.40
N GLY A 21 5.62 2.03 1.59
CA GLY A 21 4.97 3.05 2.38
C GLY A 21 4.73 2.62 3.80
N ASN A 22 4.00 3.48 4.49
CA ASN A 22 3.52 3.29 5.83
C ASN A 22 2.00 3.34 5.85
N PHE A 23 1.38 2.62 6.78
CA PHE A 23 -0.02 2.85 7.12
C PHE A 23 -0.17 3.08 8.61
N LYS A 24 -1.08 3.97 8.97
CA LYS A 24 -1.48 4.20 10.35
C LYS A 24 -2.77 3.44 10.64
N LEU A 25 -2.78 2.77 11.77
CA LEU A 25 -3.91 2.06 12.32
C LEU A 25 -3.99 2.40 13.80
N ASP A 26 -5.02 3.15 14.18
CA ASP A 26 -5.08 3.90 15.44
C ASP A 26 -3.83 4.77 15.67
N GLU A 27 -3.12 4.55 16.76
CA GLU A 27 -1.89 5.28 17.15
C GLU A 27 -0.60 4.61 16.64
N ASN A 28 -0.72 3.46 15.96
CA ASN A 28 0.43 2.68 15.50
C ASN A 28 0.70 2.92 14.02
N GLU A 29 1.97 2.88 13.65
CA GLU A 29 2.40 3.02 12.27
C GLU A 29 3.23 1.81 11.83
N PHE A 30 2.86 1.25 10.67
CA PHE A 30 3.45 0.03 10.15
C PHE A 30 3.95 0.23 8.73
N ARG A 31 5.04 -0.45 8.38
CA ARG A 31 5.57 -0.45 7.02
C ARG A 31 4.92 -1.55 6.18
N PHE A 32 4.75 -1.26 4.90
CA PHE A 32 4.31 -2.23 3.92
C PHE A 32 5.12 -2.14 2.63
N THR A 33 5.08 -3.22 1.86
CA THR A 33 5.47 -3.22 0.45
C THR A 33 4.28 -3.72 -0.35
N ALA A 34 3.94 -3.07 -1.45
CA ALA A 34 2.95 -3.56 -2.37
C ALA A 34 3.52 -3.62 -3.78
N ILE A 35 2.97 -4.49 -4.61
CA ILE A 35 3.24 -4.49 -6.05
C ILE A 35 1.94 -4.21 -6.78
N ALA A 36 1.96 -3.18 -7.62
CA ALA A 36 0.89 -2.84 -8.53
C ALA A 36 1.24 -3.35 -9.93
N PHE A 37 0.28 -3.96 -10.62
CA PHE A 37 0.43 -4.42 -12.00
C PHE A 37 -0.84 -4.09 -12.80
N GLY A 38 -0.70 -3.66 -14.05
CA GLY A 38 -1.84 -3.36 -14.94
C GLY A 38 -1.84 -4.23 -16.20
N ARG A 39 -2.99 -4.82 -16.58
CA ARG A 39 -3.24 -5.58 -17.83
C ARG A 39 -4.72 -5.56 -18.22
N ILE A 40 -5.07 -6.16 -19.37
CA ILE A 40 -6.46 -6.25 -19.87
C ILE A 40 -7.36 -6.86 -18.79
N GLY A 41 -8.38 -6.10 -18.35
CA GLY A 41 -9.31 -6.49 -17.28
C GLY A 41 -9.22 -5.66 -16.00
N GLY A 42 -8.16 -4.87 -15.79
CA GLY A 42 -8.06 -3.91 -14.68
C GLY A 42 -6.67 -3.80 -14.03
N GLN A 43 -6.59 -3.03 -12.95
CA GLN A 43 -5.39 -2.89 -12.10
C GLN A 43 -5.46 -3.91 -10.95
N ASN A 44 -4.33 -4.54 -10.63
CA ASN A 44 -4.19 -5.42 -9.48
C ASN A 44 -3.11 -4.90 -8.54
N ILE A 45 -3.36 -4.95 -7.24
CA ILE A 45 -2.39 -4.57 -6.21
C ILE A 45 -2.31 -5.69 -5.18
N GLY A 46 -1.11 -6.19 -4.91
CA GLY A 46 -0.82 -7.13 -3.84
C GLY A 46 0.05 -6.48 -2.76
N ALA A 47 -0.47 -6.33 -1.55
CA ALA A 47 0.30 -5.83 -0.41
C ALA A 47 0.88 -6.98 0.41
N LYS A 48 2.06 -6.77 0.98
CA LYS A 48 2.73 -7.68 1.90
C LYS A 48 3.27 -6.91 3.10
N LEU A 49 3.17 -7.56 4.25
CA LEU A 49 3.72 -7.09 5.51
C LEU A 49 4.94 -7.93 5.89
N SER A 50 5.80 -7.38 6.74
CA SER A 50 6.87 -8.17 7.34
C SER A 50 6.30 -9.06 8.45
N GLN A 51 6.95 -10.20 8.73
CA GLN A 51 6.54 -11.07 9.84
C GLN A 51 6.50 -10.34 11.19
N ALA A 52 7.40 -9.36 11.39
CA ALA A 52 7.40 -8.51 12.59
C ALA A 52 6.12 -7.67 12.68
N THR A 53 5.75 -7.02 11.57
CA THR A 53 4.51 -6.23 11.46
C THR A 53 3.27 -7.08 11.70
N GLU A 54 3.19 -8.27 11.09
CA GLU A 54 2.07 -9.20 11.30
C GLU A 54 1.97 -9.65 12.76
N THR A 55 3.12 -9.91 13.40
CA THR A 55 3.18 -10.28 14.81
C THR A 55 2.70 -9.15 15.71
N GLU A 56 3.06 -7.90 15.40
CA GLU A 56 2.65 -6.73 16.16
C GLU A 56 1.16 -6.45 16.01
N LEU A 57 0.62 -6.52 14.80
CA LEU A 57 -0.82 -6.43 14.54
C LEU A 57 -1.61 -7.46 15.34
N LYS A 58 -1.16 -8.73 15.34
CA LYS A 58 -1.79 -9.80 16.13
C LYS A 58 -1.75 -9.51 17.63
N LYS A 59 -0.64 -8.98 18.16
CA LYS A 59 -0.51 -8.59 19.58
C LYS A 59 -1.48 -7.47 19.96
N LEU A 60 -1.78 -6.59 19.02
CA LEU A 60 -2.74 -5.50 19.18
C LEU A 60 -4.20 -5.96 18.97
N GLY A 61 -4.44 -7.23 18.64
CA GLY A 61 -5.78 -7.81 18.47
C GLY A 61 -6.35 -7.67 17.06
N TYR A 62 -5.53 -7.29 16.07
CA TYR A 62 -5.97 -7.16 14.68
C TYR A 62 -5.92 -8.48 13.92
N ASP A 63 -6.91 -8.68 13.05
CA ASP A 63 -6.84 -9.67 11.98
C ASP A 63 -5.93 -9.15 10.86
N VAL A 64 -4.85 -9.88 10.59
CA VAL A 64 -3.83 -9.47 9.62
C VAL A 64 -4.38 -9.52 8.18
N ASP A 65 -5.23 -10.49 7.86
CA ASP A 65 -5.82 -10.63 6.54
C ASP A 65 -6.80 -9.48 6.26
N GLU A 66 -7.60 -9.06 7.26
CA GLU A 66 -8.47 -7.88 7.14
C GLU A 66 -7.65 -6.59 6.95
N VAL A 67 -6.55 -6.42 7.69
CA VAL A 67 -5.65 -5.26 7.54
C VAL A 67 -5.05 -5.22 6.14
N ILE A 68 -4.56 -6.34 5.63
CA ILE A 68 -3.99 -6.45 4.29
C ILE A 68 -5.06 -6.15 3.23
N MET A 69 -6.26 -6.70 3.37
CA MET A 69 -7.38 -6.45 2.46
C MET A 69 -7.74 -4.97 2.41
N LYS A 70 -7.85 -4.30 3.57
CA LYS A 70 -8.17 -2.88 3.66
C LYS A 70 -7.06 -2.01 3.08
N LEU A 71 -5.79 -2.35 3.35
CA LEU A 71 -4.63 -1.68 2.75
C LEU A 71 -4.66 -1.78 1.21
N GLN A 72 -4.90 -2.97 0.65
CA GLN A 72 -5.01 -3.16 -0.79
C GLN A 72 -6.17 -2.36 -1.40
N GLN A 73 -7.33 -2.33 -0.72
CA GLN A 73 -8.47 -1.54 -1.16
C GLN A 73 -8.15 -0.04 -1.20
N ASN A 74 -7.52 0.49 -0.17
CA ASN A 74 -7.14 1.91 -0.12
C ASN A 74 -6.14 2.26 -1.23
N LEU A 75 -5.16 1.38 -1.50
CA LEU A 75 -4.22 1.53 -2.61
C LEU A 75 -4.93 1.54 -3.98
N LEU A 76 -5.91 0.65 -4.19
CA LEU A 76 -6.69 0.57 -5.44
C LEU A 76 -7.60 1.78 -5.63
N GLN A 77 -8.22 2.28 -4.56
CA GLN A 77 -9.15 3.41 -4.60
C GLN A 77 -8.42 4.76 -4.61
N GLY A 78 -7.12 4.78 -4.32
CA GLY A 78 -6.33 6.01 -4.21
C GLY A 78 -6.61 6.79 -2.92
N ASP A 79 -7.10 6.12 -1.88
CA ASP A 79 -7.26 6.68 -0.52
C ASP A 79 -5.91 6.63 0.21
N LEU A 80 -5.02 7.53 -0.20
CA LEU A 80 -3.63 7.58 0.22
C LEU A 80 -3.08 8.99 0.13
N THR A 81 -1.97 9.21 0.84
CA THR A 81 -1.13 10.40 0.72
C THR A 81 0.18 10.06 0.03
N VAL A 82 0.71 10.98 -0.75
CA VAL A 82 2.00 10.86 -1.47
C VAL A 82 2.91 12.03 -1.09
N PRO A 83 4.23 11.88 -1.13
CA PRO A 83 5.17 12.96 -0.86
C PRO A 83 5.08 14.03 -1.95
N GLU A 84 5.45 15.26 -1.62
CA GLU A 84 5.58 16.33 -2.60
C GLU A 84 6.55 15.93 -3.72
N GLY A 85 6.14 16.15 -4.97
CA GLY A 85 6.91 15.78 -6.17
C GLY A 85 6.64 14.39 -6.74
N LEU A 86 5.91 13.51 -6.03
CA LEU A 86 5.44 12.24 -6.57
C LEU A 86 4.02 12.40 -7.12
N THR A 87 3.90 12.73 -8.41
CA THR A 87 2.60 12.96 -9.07
C THR A 87 2.07 11.69 -9.73
N LYS A 88 0.74 11.57 -9.91
CA LYS A 88 0.12 10.50 -10.72
C LYS A 88 0.66 10.44 -12.16
N GLU A 89 1.20 11.54 -12.65
CA GLU A 89 1.75 11.68 -14.00
C GLU A 89 3.18 11.11 -14.11
N SER A 90 3.89 10.96 -12.99
CA SER A 90 5.22 10.32 -12.93
C SER A 90 5.20 8.84 -13.33
N PHE A 91 4.02 8.29 -13.62
CA PHE A 91 3.80 6.89 -13.98
C PHE A 91 3.47 6.70 -15.45
N VAL A 92 3.33 7.76 -16.25
CA VAL A 92 3.08 7.64 -17.69
C VAL A 92 4.44 7.54 -18.40
N ASP A 93 4.85 6.35 -18.84
CA ASP A 93 5.89 6.19 -19.88
C ASP A 93 5.63 7.15 -21.05
N ASP A 94 6.69 7.85 -21.50
CA ASP A 94 6.72 8.73 -22.69
C ASP A 94 6.38 7.99 -23.98
#